data_AF-A0A528HYK1-F1
#
_entry.id   AF-A0A528HYK1-F1
#
_cell.length_a   1.000
_cell.length_b   1.000
_cell.length_c   1.000
_cell.angle_alpha   90.00
_cell.angle_beta   90.00
_cell.angle_gamma   90.00
#
_symmetry.space_group_name_H-M   'P 1'
#
loop_
_entity.id
_entity.type
_entity.pdbx_description
1 polymer ?
#
loop_
_entity_poly.entity_id
_entity_poly.type
_entity_poly.pdbx_seq_one_letter_code
_entity_poly.pdbx_strand_id
1 'polypeptide(L)'
;VIVIATIGIVIGAATGTWLGIWITNLFGAFFHFPFLVFTKSPDLYVVAAALSLIAAAIGALRALREVVRLAPAVAMQPPAPPRFRRLVPANVALDKFVSQPTMMMLRNTMRHPVRSSFTMLGMALATAILVVSLFTRDTMEGLIDVTFFLADRQDGTVSFVEKRPQDVVMQIARLPGVLAAEPSREVPVRIRSGTIERRIVIGGRPLNADLNRIIDADLR
;
A
#
# COMPACT_ATOMS: atom_id res chain seq x y z
N VAL A 1 -12.94 4.61 -31.03
CA VAL A 1 -12.41 3.77 -29.93
C VAL A 1 -10.99 3.29 -30.22
N ILE A 2 -10.70 2.69 -31.38
CA ILE A 2 -9.35 2.20 -31.72
C ILE A 2 -8.30 3.31 -31.62
N VAL A 3 -8.52 4.47 -32.25
CA VAL A 3 -7.58 5.61 -32.18
C VAL A 3 -7.28 6.03 -30.73
N ILE A 4 -8.32 6.16 -29.89
CA ILE A 4 -8.17 6.53 -28.46
C ILE A 4 -7.40 5.44 -27.71
N ALA A 5 -7.69 4.16 -27.97
CA ALA A 5 -7.00 3.03 -27.36
C ALA A 5 -5.52 3.00 -27.77
N THR A 6 -5.20 3.24 -29.04
CA THR A 6 -3.82 3.30 -29.54
C THR A 6 -3.03 4.43 -28.87
N ILE A 7 -3.62 5.63 -28.77
CA ILE A 7 -2.98 6.76 -28.06
C ILE A 7 -2.72 6.40 -26.59
N GLY A 8 -3.72 5.81 -25.92
CA GLY A 8 -3.57 5.37 -24.53
C GLY A 8 -2.47 4.33 -24.34
N ILE A 9 -2.35 3.36 -25.25
CA ILE A 9 -1.30 2.34 -25.23
C ILE A 9 0.08 2.98 -25.41
N VAL A 10 0.23 3.92 -26.35
CA VAL A 10 1.50 4.61 -26.59
C VAL A 10 1.93 5.41 -25.35
N ILE A 11 1.01 6.19 -24.77
CA ILE A 11 1.29 6.97 -23.56
C ILE A 11 1.62 6.04 -22.39
N GLY A 12 0.84 4.98 -22.19
CA GLY A 12 1.05 4.02 -21.11
C GLY A 12 2.40 3.30 -21.23
N ALA A 13 2.77 2.87 -22.43
CA ALA A 13 4.05 2.22 -22.69
C ALA A 13 5.23 3.18 -22.48
N ALA A 14 5.13 4.43 -22.95
CA ALA A 14 6.18 5.43 -22.78
C ALA A 14 6.39 5.77 -21.30
N THR A 15 5.31 6.15 -20.59
CA THR A 15 5.36 6.53 -19.18
C THR A 15 5.76 5.36 -18.29
N GLY A 16 5.26 4.15 -18.55
CA GLY A 16 5.63 2.95 -17.81
C GLY A 16 7.11 2.58 -17.98
N THR A 17 7.65 2.73 -19.19
CA THR A 17 9.09 2.50 -19.45
C THR A 17 9.95 3.52 -18.72
N TRP A 18 9.54 4.79 -18.74
CA TRP A 18 10.24 5.87 -18.05
C TRP A 18 10.29 5.64 -16.53
N LEU A 19 9.14 5.32 -15.92
CA LEU A 19 9.05 4.97 -14.49
C LEU A 19 9.84 3.71 -14.14
N GLY A 20 9.79 2.67 -14.99
CA GLY A 20 10.52 1.43 -14.77
C GLY A 20 12.03 1.64 -14.72
N ILE A 21 12.57 2.45 -15.64
CA ILE A 21 14.00 2.82 -15.64
C ILE A 21 14.33 3.64 -14.39
N TRP A 22 13.47 4.60 -14.02
CA TRP A 22 13.71 5.45 -12.86
C TRP A 22 13.76 4.65 -11.55
N ILE A 23 12.81 3.73 -11.34
CA ILE A 23 12.78 2.83 -10.18
C ILE A 23 13.99 1.90 -10.18
N THR A 24 14.35 1.34 -11.34
CA THR A 24 15.53 0.47 -11.48
C THR A 24 16.81 1.19 -11.05
N ASN A 25 16.99 2.43 -11.49
CA ASN A 25 18.16 3.24 -11.11
C ASN A 25 18.15 3.60 -9.62
N LEU A 26 16.99 3.96 -9.07
CA LEU A 26 16.83 4.25 -7.64
C LEU A 26 17.26 3.04 -6.79
N PHE A 27 16.76 1.86 -7.13
CA PHE A 27 17.10 0.61 -6.44
C PHE A 27 18.57 0.23 -6.63
N GLY A 28 19.11 0.40 -7.84
CA GLY A 28 20.52 0.15 -8.14
C GLY A 28 21.46 1.02 -7.28
N ALA A 29 21.14 2.31 -7.13
CA ALA A 29 21.88 3.23 -6.28
C ALA A 29 21.73 2.90 -4.79
N PHE A 30 20.51 2.58 -4.33
CA PHE A 30 20.26 2.27 -2.92
C PHE A 30 20.98 1.00 -2.47
N PHE A 31 20.86 -0.09 -3.24
CA PHE A 31 21.46 -1.38 -2.89
C PHE A 31 22.90 -1.56 -3.42
N HIS A 32 23.48 -0.55 -4.08
CA HIS A 32 24.83 -0.58 -4.65
C HIS A 32 25.05 -1.76 -5.60
N PHE A 33 24.07 -2.05 -6.47
CA PHE A 33 24.24 -3.10 -7.47
C PHE A 33 25.12 -2.58 -8.63
N PRO A 34 26.19 -3.30 -9.00
CA PRO A 34 27.09 -2.87 -10.08
C PRO A 34 26.42 -2.87 -11.46
N PHE A 35 25.37 -3.67 -11.66
CA PHE A 35 24.55 -3.67 -12.87
C PHE A 35 23.13 -4.17 -12.55
N LEU A 36 22.14 -3.28 -12.58
CA LEU A 36 20.72 -3.64 -12.55
C LEU A 36 20.10 -3.24 -13.89
N VAL A 37 19.96 -4.21 -14.79
CA VAL A 37 19.54 -3.97 -16.17
C VAL A 37 18.02 -4.04 -16.25
N PHE A 38 17.40 -2.95 -16.67
CA PHE A 38 15.97 -2.93 -16.98
C PHE A 38 15.71 -3.72 -18.28
N THR A 39 15.26 -4.97 -18.15
CA THR A 39 14.95 -5.83 -19.31
C THR A 39 13.61 -5.43 -19.92
N LYS A 40 13.66 -4.77 -21.08
CA LYS A 40 12.47 -4.42 -21.88
C LYS A 40 12.02 -5.63 -22.67
N SER A 41 11.25 -6.53 -22.06
CA SER A 41 10.70 -7.70 -22.74
C SER A 41 9.61 -7.26 -23.73
N PRO A 42 9.82 -7.36 -25.07
CA PRO A 42 8.85 -6.88 -26.06
C PRO A 42 7.52 -7.63 -25.99
N ASP A 43 7.56 -8.90 -25.58
CA ASP A 43 6.42 -9.74 -25.21
C ASP A 43 5.40 -8.96 -24.35
N LEU A 44 5.85 -8.41 -23.23
CA LEU A 44 4.96 -7.79 -22.24
C LEU A 44 4.22 -6.58 -22.82
N TYR A 45 4.89 -5.80 -23.66
CA TYR A 45 4.27 -4.66 -24.33
C TYR A 45 3.23 -5.11 -25.36
N VAL A 46 3.51 -6.18 -26.11
CA VAL A 46 2.57 -6.74 -27.09
C VAL A 46 1.34 -7.33 -26.38
N VAL A 47 1.54 -8.10 -25.31
CA VAL A 47 0.45 -8.68 -24.52
C VAL A 47 -0.41 -7.57 -23.89
N ALA A 48 0.21 -6.56 -23.28
CA ALA A 48 -0.50 -5.43 -22.68
C ALA A 48 -1.28 -4.60 -23.73
N ALA A 49 -0.70 -4.37 -24.91
CA ALA A 49 -1.36 -3.68 -26.00
C ALA A 49 -2.55 -4.48 -26.54
N ALA A 50 -2.38 -5.79 -26.76
CA ALA A 50 -3.44 -6.68 -27.20
C ALA A 50 -4.59 -6.73 -26.20
N LEU A 51 -4.29 -6.87 -24.91
CA LEU A 51 -5.29 -6.92 -23.84
C LEU A 51 -6.06 -5.59 -23.73
N SER A 52 -5.37 -4.46 -23.87
CA SER A 52 -5.97 -3.13 -23.91
C SER A 52 -6.91 -2.94 -25.11
N LEU A 53 -6.50 -3.40 -26.29
CA LEU A 53 -7.32 -3.37 -27.51
C LEU A 53 -8.55 -4.26 -27.38
N ILE A 54 -8.41 -5.48 -26.86
CA ILE A 54 -9.53 -6.40 -26.61
C ILE A 54 -10.53 -5.77 -25.64
N ALA A 55 -10.06 -5.20 -24.54
CA ALA A 55 -10.92 -4.51 -23.57
C ALA A 55 -11.69 -3.34 -24.22
N ALA A 56 -11.00 -2.51 -25.03
CA ALA A 56 -11.63 -1.41 -25.74
C ALA A 56 -12.67 -1.90 -26.76
N ALA A 57 -12.37 -2.98 -27.49
CA ALA A 57 -13.26 -3.59 -28.46
C ALA A 57 -14.50 -4.19 -27.78
N ILE A 58 -14.34 -4.91 -26.68
CA ILE A 58 -15.46 -5.45 -25.88
C ILE A 58 -16.36 -4.30 -25.40
N GLY A 59 -15.77 -3.22 -24.89
CA GLY A 59 -16.52 -2.03 -24.47
C GLY A 59 -17.33 -1.41 -25.61
N ALA A 60 -16.69 -1.22 -26.77
CA ALA A 60 -17.33 -0.67 -27.97
C ALA A 60 -18.46 -1.59 -28.50
N LEU A 61 -18.21 -2.90 -28.59
CA LEU A 61 -19.19 -3.88 -29.05
C LEU A 61 -20.39 -3.99 -28.12
N ARG A 62 -20.16 -3.89 -26.80
CA ARG A 62 -21.25 -3.89 -25.82
C ARG A 62 -22.14 -2.66 -25.98
N ALA A 63 -21.55 -1.48 -26.14
CA ALA A 63 -22.28 -0.25 -26.40
C ALA A 63 -23.05 -0.32 -27.75
N LEU A 64 -22.41 -0.81 -28.81
CA LEU A 64 -23.04 -0.95 -30.12
C LEU A 64 -24.20 -1.95 -30.09
N ARG A 65 -24.04 -3.10 -29.42
CA ARG A 65 -25.12 -4.09 -29.26
C ARG A 65 -26.33 -3.52 -28.53
N GLU A 66 -26.14 -2.64 -27.57
CA GLU A 66 -27.23 -1.98 -26.84
C GLU A 66 -28.00 -1.03 -27.76
N VAL A 67 -27.30 -0.28 -28.62
CA VAL A 67 -27.91 0.65 -29.60
C VAL A 67 -28.63 -0.09 -30.73
N VAL A 68 -27.99 -1.08 -31.36
CA VAL A 68 -28.54 -1.80 -32.53
C VAL A 68 -29.75 -2.67 -32.16
N ARG A 69 -29.87 -3.08 -30.89
CA ARG A 69 -31.05 -3.83 -30.40
C ARG A 69 -32.29 -2.97 -30.21
N LEU A 70 -32.20 -1.64 -30.26
CA LEU A 70 -33.39 -0.79 -30.27
C LEU A 70 -34.04 -0.84 -31.66
N ALA A 71 -35.31 -1.23 -31.70
CA ALA A 71 -36.11 -1.10 -32.90
C ALA A 71 -36.24 0.40 -33.28
N PRO A 72 -36.17 0.78 -34.57
CA PRO A 72 -36.24 2.17 -35.01
C PRO A 72 -37.49 2.91 -34.51
N ALA A 73 -38.62 2.18 -34.44
CA ALA A 73 -39.89 2.70 -33.92
C ALA A 73 -39.84 3.07 -32.42
N VAL A 74 -39.00 2.39 -31.62
CA VAL A 74 -38.82 2.67 -30.19
C VAL A 74 -37.87 3.86 -29.98
N ALA A 75 -36.89 4.04 -30.87
CA ALA A 75 -35.98 5.20 -30.81
C ALA A 75 -36.67 6.52 -31.18
N MET A 76 -37.76 6.48 -31.95
CA MET A 76 -38.57 7.64 -32.33
C MET A 76 -39.68 7.97 -31.33
N GLN A 77 -39.92 7.12 -30.32
CA GLN A 77 -40.90 7.39 -29.27
C GLN A 77 -40.29 8.23 -28.13
N PRO A 78 -41.08 9.11 -27.49
CA PRO A 78 -40.64 9.81 -26.29
C PRO A 78 -40.15 8.80 -25.25
N PRO A 79 -39.01 9.05 -24.57
CA PRO A 79 -38.47 8.11 -23.59
C PRO A 79 -39.52 7.84 -22.52
N ALA A 80 -39.90 6.56 -22.38
CA ALA A 80 -40.91 6.16 -21.40
C ALA A 80 -40.47 6.59 -19.99
N PRO A 81 -41.38 7.12 -19.16
CA PRO A 81 -41.03 7.61 -17.83
C PRO A 81 -40.42 6.46 -17.00
N PRO A 82 -39.30 6.69 -16.29
CA PRO A 82 -38.61 5.66 -15.54
C PRO A 82 -39.55 5.05 -14.50
N ARG A 83 -39.83 3.75 -14.63
CA ARG A 83 -40.64 2.99 -13.66
C ARG A 83 -39.81 2.73 -12.40
N PHE A 84 -40.11 3.46 -11.32
CA PHE A 84 -39.51 3.23 -10.01
C PHE A 84 -40.30 2.16 -9.25
N ARG A 85 -39.66 1.03 -8.93
CA ARG A 85 -40.19 0.06 -7.97
C ARG A 85 -39.85 0.50 -6.54
N ARG A 86 -40.70 0.14 -5.57
CA ARG A 86 -40.48 0.42 -4.15
C ARG A 86 -39.25 -0.37 -3.68
N LEU A 87 -38.20 0.33 -3.26
CA LEU A 87 -36.90 -0.25 -2.90
C LEU A 87 -36.83 -0.75 -1.46
N VAL A 88 -37.80 -0.35 -0.65
CA VAL A 88 -37.84 -0.61 0.79
C VAL A 88 -39.13 -1.34 1.10
N PRO A 89 -39.12 -2.41 1.93
CA PRO A 89 -40.36 -3.01 2.41
C PRO A 89 -41.23 -1.92 3.04
N ALA A 90 -42.55 -2.05 2.89
CA ALA A 90 -43.53 -1.03 3.31
C ALA A 90 -43.41 -0.58 4.78
N ASN A 91 -42.65 -1.33 5.59
CA ASN A 91 -42.48 -1.18 7.03
C ASN A 91 -41.33 -0.23 7.43
N VAL A 92 -40.43 0.14 6.53
CA VAL A 92 -39.33 1.09 6.84
C VAL A 92 -39.64 2.42 6.15
N ALA A 93 -40.20 3.35 6.93
CA ALA A 93 -40.58 4.69 6.47
C ALA A 93 -39.37 5.63 6.38
N LEU A 94 -38.44 5.32 5.47
CA LEU A 94 -37.33 6.23 5.12
C LEU A 94 -37.82 7.57 4.55
N ASP A 95 -39.06 7.63 4.08
CA ASP A 95 -39.72 8.84 3.56
C ASP A 95 -39.91 9.94 4.63
N LYS A 96 -39.80 9.62 5.94
CA LYS A 96 -39.88 10.62 7.03
C LYS A 96 -38.54 11.27 7.40
N PHE A 97 -37.42 10.60 7.09
CA PHE A 97 -36.08 11.04 7.50
C PHE A 97 -35.24 11.58 6.34
N VAL A 98 -35.63 11.27 5.10
CA VAL A 98 -34.85 11.60 3.90
C VAL A 98 -35.67 12.50 2.99
N SER A 99 -35.10 13.65 2.61
CA SER A 99 -35.75 14.56 1.67
C SER A 99 -36.02 13.89 0.32
N GLN A 100 -37.12 14.28 -0.33
CA GLN A 100 -37.55 13.69 -1.61
C GLN A 100 -36.44 13.69 -2.70
N PRO A 101 -35.59 14.72 -2.85
CA PRO A 101 -34.44 14.69 -3.77
C PRO A 101 -33.40 13.62 -3.42
N THR A 102 -33.03 13.48 -2.14
CA THR A 102 -32.07 12.48 -1.68
C THR A 102 -32.60 11.06 -1.90
N MET A 103 -33.91 10.87 -1.69
CA MET A 103 -34.55 9.59 -1.99
C MET A 103 -34.45 9.28 -3.49
N MET A 104 -34.72 10.26 -4.37
CA MET A 104 -34.54 10.07 -5.82
C MET A 104 -33.09 9.70 -6.19
N MET A 105 -32.09 10.30 -5.55
CA MET A 105 -30.67 9.94 -5.76
C MET A 105 -30.36 8.50 -5.32
N LEU A 106 -30.83 8.09 -4.13
CA LEU A 106 -30.64 6.74 -3.62
C LEU A 106 -31.31 5.69 -4.52
N ARG A 107 -32.52 5.98 -5.03
CA ARG A 107 -33.20 5.10 -5.98
C ARG A 107 -32.44 4.93 -7.28
N ASN A 108 -31.85 6.02 -7.79
CA ASN A 108 -31.06 5.98 -9.01
C ASN A 108 -29.77 5.14 -8.85
N THR A 109 -29.09 5.29 -7.72
CA THR A 109 -27.89 4.51 -7.37
C THR A 109 -28.19 3.00 -7.26
N MET A 110 -29.30 2.63 -6.61
CA MET A 110 -29.70 1.23 -6.48
C MET A 110 -30.15 0.59 -7.80
N ARG A 111 -30.61 1.38 -8.79
CA ARG A 111 -31.03 0.87 -10.11
C ARG A 111 -29.85 0.46 -10.99
N HIS A 112 -28.70 1.09 -10.82
CA HIS A 112 -27.50 0.83 -11.59
C HIS A 112 -26.34 0.38 -10.69
N PRO A 113 -26.50 -0.73 -9.95
CA PRO A 113 -25.59 -1.12 -8.86
C PRO A 113 -24.15 -1.28 -9.36
N VAL A 114 -23.96 -1.91 -10.53
CA VAL A 114 -22.63 -2.09 -11.12
C VAL A 114 -21.95 -0.74 -11.39
N ARG A 115 -22.65 0.19 -12.03
CA ARG A 115 -22.09 1.52 -12.36
C ARG A 115 -21.74 2.29 -11.09
N SER A 116 -22.65 2.30 -10.11
CA SER A 116 -22.45 2.99 -8.84
C SER A 116 -21.33 2.38 -8.00
N SER A 117 -21.19 1.05 -7.99
CA SER A 117 -20.08 0.37 -7.32
C SER A 117 -18.73 0.72 -7.95
N PHE A 118 -18.63 0.75 -9.28
CA PHE A 118 -17.38 1.16 -9.95
C PHE A 118 -17.01 2.62 -9.67
N THR A 119 -17.99 3.53 -9.64
CA THR A 119 -17.70 4.94 -9.29
C THR A 119 -17.28 5.10 -7.83
N MET A 120 -17.95 4.40 -6.91
CA MET A 120 -17.60 4.43 -5.49
C MET A 120 -16.22 3.83 -5.25
N LEU A 121 -15.91 2.71 -5.90
CA LEU A 121 -14.60 2.06 -5.82
C LEU A 121 -13.51 2.96 -6.39
N GLY A 122 -13.74 3.61 -7.53
CA GLY A 122 -12.80 4.57 -8.10
C GLY A 122 -12.50 5.74 -7.16
N MET A 123 -13.53 6.33 -6.54
CA MET A 123 -13.36 7.39 -5.55
C MET A 123 -12.63 6.89 -4.30
N ALA A 124 -12.98 5.71 -3.79
CA ALA A 124 -12.34 5.11 -2.62
C ALA A 124 -10.86 4.77 -2.87
N LEU A 125 -10.50 4.28 -4.06
CA LEU A 125 -9.10 4.04 -4.43
C LEU A 125 -8.33 5.35 -4.57
N ALA A 126 -8.93 6.39 -5.15
CA ALA A 126 -8.29 7.69 -5.26
C ALA A 126 -7.96 8.29 -3.88
N THR A 127 -8.88 8.21 -2.93
CA THR A 127 -8.62 8.65 -1.55
C THR A 127 -7.65 7.72 -0.83
N ALA A 128 -7.74 6.40 -1.03
CA ALA A 128 -6.82 5.44 -0.42
C ALA A 128 -5.36 5.67 -0.84
N ILE A 129 -5.11 5.97 -2.13
CA ILE A 129 -3.76 6.29 -2.63
C ILE A 129 -3.18 7.50 -1.89
N LEU A 130 -3.99 8.55 -1.68
CA LEU A 130 -3.56 9.73 -0.93
C LEU A 130 -3.27 9.40 0.53
N VAL A 131 -4.16 8.66 1.20
CA VAL A 131 -3.98 8.27 2.60
C VAL A 131 -2.70 7.45 2.78
N VAL A 132 -2.49 6.41 1.97
CA VAL A 132 -1.30 5.56 2.03
C VAL A 132 -0.03 6.37 1.79
N SER A 133 -0.03 7.25 0.78
CA SER A 133 1.14 8.05 0.44
C SER A 133 1.53 9.03 1.56
N LEU A 134 0.56 9.64 2.23
CA LEU A 134 0.83 10.55 3.35
C LEU A 134 1.26 9.78 4.59
N PHE A 135 0.55 8.70 4.93
CA PHE A 135 0.79 7.93 6.15
C PHE A 135 2.14 7.19 6.14
N THR A 136 2.66 6.82 4.96
CA THR A 136 3.96 6.16 4.83
C THR A 136 5.08 7.02 5.41
N ARG A 137 5.04 8.34 5.20
CA ARG A 137 6.07 9.24 5.73
C ARG A 137 6.02 9.30 7.26
N ASP A 138 4.84 9.55 7.82
CA ASP A 138 4.65 9.68 9.27
C ASP A 138 4.99 8.37 10.00
N THR A 139 4.67 7.23 9.39
CA THR A 139 5.03 5.91 9.94
C THR A 139 6.53 5.69 9.98
N MET A 140 7.27 6.12 8.94
CA MET A 140 8.72 6.00 8.91
C MET A 140 9.38 6.89 9.96
N GLU A 141 8.89 8.12 10.13
CA GLU A 141 9.36 9.04 11.19
C GLU A 141 9.10 8.46 12.57
N GLY A 142 7.88 7.96 12.83
CA GLY A 142 7.56 7.27 14.08
C GLY A 142 8.41 6.01 14.32
N LEU A 143 8.73 5.25 13.28
CA LEU A 143 9.61 4.07 13.41
C LEU A 143 11.05 4.49 13.75
N ILE A 144 11.56 5.55 13.14
CA ILE A 144 12.87 6.12 13.47
C ILE A 144 12.87 6.59 14.93
N ASP A 145 11.83 7.29 15.37
CA ASP A 145 11.71 7.78 16.75
C ASP A 145 11.68 6.66 17.78
N VAL A 146 10.86 5.65 17.55
CA VAL A 146 10.77 4.51 18.46
C VAL A 146 12.06 3.70 18.47
N THR A 147 12.70 3.49 17.31
CA THR A 147 13.90 2.66 17.21
C THR A 147 15.12 3.38 17.79
N PHE A 148 15.38 4.63 17.38
CA PHE A 148 16.63 5.32 17.71
C PHE A 148 16.53 6.29 18.88
N PHE A 149 15.35 6.86 19.17
CA PHE A 149 15.20 7.80 20.28
C PHE A 149 14.55 7.18 21.51
N LEU A 150 13.84 6.06 21.37
CA LEU A 150 13.23 5.36 22.49
C LEU A 150 13.98 4.07 22.85
N ALA A 151 14.17 3.16 21.90
CA ALA A 151 14.79 1.84 22.15
C ALA A 151 16.31 1.93 22.28
N ASP A 152 16.97 2.47 21.27
CA ASP A 152 18.43 2.54 21.17
C ASP A 152 18.92 3.99 21.33
N ARG A 153 18.81 4.54 22.55
CA ARG A 153 19.30 5.89 22.91
C ARG A 153 20.83 6.03 22.92
N GLN A 154 21.55 5.00 22.50
CA GLN A 154 23.00 4.93 22.45
C GLN A 154 23.55 5.57 21.17
N ASP A 155 24.61 6.38 21.30
CA ASP A 155 25.30 6.97 20.13
C ASP A 155 26.28 5.99 19.47
N GLY A 156 26.68 4.93 20.16
CA GLY A 156 27.61 3.94 19.63
C GLY A 156 27.69 2.67 20.47
N THR A 157 27.97 1.55 19.80
CA THR A 157 28.13 0.24 20.43
C THR A 157 29.56 -0.25 20.25
N VAL A 158 30.24 -0.56 21.36
CA VAL A 158 31.58 -1.16 21.36
C VAL A 158 31.44 -2.66 21.50
N SER A 159 31.80 -3.41 20.45
CA SER A 159 31.82 -4.87 20.48
C SER A 159 33.24 -5.40 20.62
N PHE A 160 33.41 -6.46 21.40
CA PHE A 160 34.68 -7.15 21.58
C PHE A 160 34.60 -8.55 20.97
N VAL A 161 35.67 -8.98 20.30
CA VAL A 161 35.76 -10.34 19.71
C VAL A 161 35.74 -11.42 20.80
N GLU A 162 36.41 -11.16 21.92
CA GLU A 162 36.47 -12.05 23.07
C GLU A 162 35.60 -11.53 24.22
N LYS A 163 35.09 -12.45 25.04
CA LYS A 163 34.31 -12.09 26.23
C LYS A 163 35.20 -11.33 27.20
N ARG A 164 34.78 -10.11 27.56
CA ARG A 164 35.47 -9.28 28.56
C ARG A 164 34.70 -9.27 29.89
N PRO A 165 35.40 -9.12 31.04
CA PRO A 165 34.75 -8.95 32.32
C PRO A 165 33.95 -7.64 32.34
N GLN A 166 32.91 -7.59 33.19
CA GLN A 166 32.02 -6.44 33.32
C GLN A 166 32.74 -5.15 33.71
N ASP A 167 33.90 -5.24 34.38
CA ASP A 167 34.73 -4.10 34.79
C ASP A 167 35.20 -3.23 33.62
N VAL A 168 35.25 -3.77 32.40
CA VAL A 168 35.60 -3.01 31.20
C VAL A 168 34.61 -1.88 30.93
N VAL A 169 33.34 -2.02 31.34
CA VAL A 169 32.34 -0.94 31.23
C VAL A 169 32.78 0.28 32.01
N MET A 170 33.34 0.11 33.22
CA MET A 170 33.85 1.21 34.04
C MET A 170 35.08 1.88 33.43
N GLN A 171 35.86 1.15 32.61
CA GLN A 171 36.97 1.73 31.86
C GLN A 171 36.49 2.55 30.67
N ILE A 172 35.48 2.06 29.94
CA ILE A 172 34.85 2.79 28.84
C ILE A 172 34.17 4.06 29.36
N ALA A 173 33.48 3.99 30.50
CA ALA A 173 32.85 5.15 31.14
C ALA A 173 33.83 6.27 31.54
N ARG A 174 35.14 5.99 31.61
CA ARG A 174 36.17 6.98 31.93
C ARG A 174 36.81 7.62 30.69
N LEU A 175 36.47 7.16 29.48
CA LEU A 175 36.99 7.76 28.26
C LEU A 175 36.47 9.20 28.11
N PRO A 176 37.29 10.12 27.58
CA PRO A 176 36.86 11.49 27.37
C PRO A 176 35.69 11.54 26.39
N GLY A 177 34.59 12.20 26.77
CA GLY A 177 33.38 12.34 25.95
C GLY A 177 32.30 11.27 26.16
N VAL A 178 32.55 10.25 26.99
CA VAL A 178 31.51 9.25 27.33
C VAL A 178 30.65 9.76 28.48
N LEU A 179 29.34 9.85 28.26
CA LEU A 179 28.37 10.30 29.27
C LEU A 179 27.83 9.14 30.13
N ALA A 180 27.54 8.01 29.50
CA ALA A 180 27.05 6.79 30.14
C ALA A 180 27.54 5.57 29.36
N ALA A 181 27.73 4.44 30.06
CA ALA A 181 28.10 3.17 29.45
C ALA A 181 27.34 2.02 30.11
N GLU A 182 26.74 1.15 29.29
CA GLU A 182 25.97 0.01 29.76
C GLU A 182 26.52 -1.30 29.17
N PRO A 183 26.60 -2.38 29.96
CA PRO A 183 26.95 -3.70 29.43
C PRO A 183 25.80 -4.26 28.59
N SER A 184 26.12 -4.74 27.40
CA SER A 184 25.22 -5.59 26.62
C SER A 184 25.91 -6.91 26.28
N ARG A 185 25.11 -7.98 26.17
CA ARG A 185 25.64 -9.29 25.78
C ARG A 185 24.67 -10.00 24.85
N GLU A 186 25.12 -10.30 23.65
CA GLU A 186 24.36 -11.08 22.69
C GLU A 186 24.96 -12.48 22.54
N VAL A 187 24.11 -13.50 22.66
CA VAL A 187 24.53 -14.90 22.53
C VAL A 187 23.60 -15.62 21.55
N PRO A 188 24.12 -16.18 20.45
CA PRO A 188 23.33 -17.04 19.59
C PRO A 188 23.00 -18.35 20.33
N VAL A 189 21.73 -18.73 20.34
CA VAL A 189 21.22 -19.94 20.98
C VAL A 189 20.32 -20.73 20.03
N ARG A 190 20.16 -22.02 20.31
CA ARG A 190 19.14 -22.87 19.69
C ARG A 190 18.04 -23.08 20.72
N ILE A 191 16.86 -22.54 20.45
CA ILE A 191 15.68 -22.80 21.26
C ILE A 191 14.89 -23.92 20.61
N ARG A 192 14.48 -24.88 21.44
CA ARG A 192 13.67 -26.03 21.01
C ARG A 192 12.40 -26.09 21.84
N SER A 193 11.26 -26.24 21.17
CA SER A 193 9.97 -26.56 21.77
C SER A 193 9.36 -27.73 21.03
N GLY A 194 9.34 -28.90 21.68
CA GLY A 194 8.94 -30.16 21.05
C GLY A 194 9.78 -30.51 19.82
N THR A 195 9.14 -30.52 18.66
CA THR A 195 9.74 -30.81 17.33
C THR A 195 10.25 -29.57 16.61
N ILE A 196 9.90 -28.36 17.08
CA ILE A 196 10.29 -27.10 16.45
C ILE A 196 11.59 -26.64 17.08
N GLU A 197 12.58 -26.37 16.23
CA GLU A 197 13.86 -25.81 16.63
C GLU A 197 14.15 -24.54 15.84
N ARG A 198 14.59 -23.49 16.53
CA ARG A 198 14.96 -22.21 15.92
C ARG A 198 16.28 -21.69 16.50
N ARG A 199 17.15 -21.21 15.61
CA ARG A 199 18.35 -20.45 15.99
C ARG A 199 17.95 -19.00 16.16
N ILE A 200 18.16 -18.45 17.35
CA ILE A 200 17.89 -17.04 17.66
C ILE A 200 19.06 -16.44 18.45
N VAL A 201 19.09 -15.12 18.60
CA VAL A 201 20.03 -14.43 19.48
C VAL A 201 19.29 -14.05 20.75
N ILE A 202 19.87 -14.34 21.92
CA ILE A 202 19.43 -13.82 23.21
C ILE A 202 20.34 -12.66 23.59
N GLY A 203 19.75 -11.48 23.76
CA GLY A 203 20.38 -10.29 24.33
C GLY A 203 20.15 -10.23 25.83
N GLY A 204 21.22 -10.04 26.61
CA GLY A 204 21.18 -9.70 28.02
C GLY A 204 21.47 -8.21 28.21
N ARG A 205 20.62 -7.54 28.99
CA ARG A 205 20.71 -6.11 29.33
C ARG A 205 20.49 -5.94 30.84
N PRO A 206 21.05 -4.90 31.47
CA PRO A 206 20.79 -4.60 32.87
C PRO A 206 19.32 -4.23 33.10
N LEU A 207 18.80 -4.48 34.30
CA LEU A 207 17.38 -4.27 34.63
C LEU A 207 16.94 -2.80 34.50
N ASN A 208 17.87 -1.86 34.71
CA ASN A 208 17.67 -0.41 34.64
C ASN A 208 18.45 0.19 33.45
N ALA A 209 18.50 -0.49 32.31
CA ALA A 209 19.12 0.03 31.09
C ALA A 209 18.36 1.28 30.60
N ASP A 210 19.06 2.40 30.41
CA ASP A 210 18.52 3.63 29.82
C ASP A 210 19.04 3.85 28.38
N LEU A 211 20.26 3.39 28.08
CA LEU A 211 20.84 3.51 26.73
C LEU A 211 20.22 2.52 25.75
N ASN A 212 19.90 1.31 26.21
CA ASN A 212 19.25 0.30 25.38
C ASN A 212 18.05 -0.32 26.12
N ARG A 213 16.87 0.27 25.90
CA ARG A 213 15.64 -0.09 26.62
C ARG A 213 14.94 -1.27 25.97
N ILE A 214 14.33 -2.10 26.81
CA ILE A 214 13.36 -3.08 26.35
C ILE A 214 12.01 -2.37 26.36
N ILE A 215 11.43 -2.23 25.18
CA ILE A 215 10.17 -1.52 24.98
C ILE A 215 9.12 -2.53 24.55
N ASP A 216 7.97 -2.50 25.22
CA ASP A 216 6.82 -3.32 24.87
C ASP A 216 6.02 -2.70 23.70
N ALA A 217 5.06 -3.44 23.15
CA ALA A 217 4.17 -2.98 22.07
C ALA A 217 3.41 -1.68 22.41
N ASP A 218 3.26 -1.36 23.70
CA ASP A 218 2.64 -0.13 24.21
C ASP A 218 3.62 1.05 24.32
N LEU A 219 4.84 0.92 23.76
CA LEU A 219 5.92 1.92 23.85
C LEU A 219 6.36 2.23 25.29
N ARG A 220 6.26 1.24 26.18
CA ARG A 220 6.66 1.32 27.60
C ARG A 220 7.96 0.58 27.85
#